data_AF-A0A352Z3K0-F1
#
_entry.id   AF-A0A352Z3K0-F1
#
_cell.length_a   1.000
_cell.length_b   1.000
_cell.length_c   1.000
_cell.angle_alpha   90.00
_cell.angle_beta   90.00
_cell.angle_gamma   90.00
#
_symmetry.space_group_name_H-M   'P 1'
#
loop_
_entity.id
_entity.type
_entity.pdbx_description
1 polymer ?
#
loop_
_entity_poly.entity_id
_entity_poly.type
_entity_poly.pdbx_seq_one_letter_code
_entity_poly.pdbx_strand_id
1 'polypeptide(L)'
;MKSIFKNRFFVLVILIFLPAFPAFSQEIPHPVSNTGVYDFLDELANDQVISINSVIKPYSRSFIAKCLGKADEKRAQLTRRQQEELDFYLLDFRKEGSTVRGFNGSTVWGVEGSRVQ
;
A
#
# COMPACT_ATOMS: atom_id res chain seq x y z
N MET A 1 -5.00 -29.77 50.31
CA MET A 1 -4.93 -28.34 49.90
C MET A 1 -3.76 -27.96 48.98
N LYS A 2 -2.55 -28.54 49.12
CA LYS A 2 -1.36 -28.16 48.33
C LYS A 2 -1.44 -28.46 46.81
N SER A 3 -2.19 -29.47 46.39
CA SER A 3 -2.34 -29.86 44.97
C SER A 3 -3.16 -28.84 44.15
N ILE A 4 -4.16 -28.21 44.76
CA ILE A 4 -5.01 -27.20 44.11
C ILE A 4 -4.18 -25.95 43.78
N PHE A 5 -3.24 -25.58 44.66
CA PHE A 5 -2.35 -24.44 44.47
C PHE A 5 -1.32 -24.68 43.35
N LYS A 6 -0.81 -25.91 43.22
CA LYS A 6 0.07 -26.32 42.11
C LYS A 6 -0.66 -26.30 40.76
N ASN A 7 -1.91 -26.76 40.70
CA ASN A 7 -2.69 -26.74 39.47
C ASN A 7 -3.06 -25.30 39.05
N ARG A 8 -3.37 -24.43 40.00
CA ARG A 8 -3.59 -23.00 39.72
C ARG A 8 -2.31 -22.30 39.27
N PHE A 9 -1.17 -22.64 39.88
CA PHE A 9 0.13 -22.14 39.44
C PHE A 9 0.45 -22.58 38.00
N PHE A 10 0.18 -23.84 37.65
CA PHE A 10 0.40 -24.34 36.29
C PHE A 10 -0.52 -23.66 35.25
N VAL A 11 -1.79 -23.42 35.60
CA VAL A 11 -2.73 -22.67 34.76
C VAL A 11 -2.28 -21.22 34.56
N LEU A 12 -1.76 -20.56 35.60
CA LEU A 12 -1.24 -19.20 35.50
C LEU A 12 0.01 -19.11 34.62
N VAL A 13 0.89 -20.11 34.68
CA VAL A 13 2.07 -20.20 33.79
C VAL A 13 1.65 -20.37 32.33
N ILE A 14 0.68 -21.25 32.05
CA ILE A 14 0.14 -21.44 30.69
C ILE A 14 -0.50 -20.14 30.16
N LEU A 15 -1.28 -19.44 30.98
CA LEU A 15 -1.96 -18.21 30.59
C LEU A 15 -0.98 -17.09 30.22
N ILE A 16 0.19 -17.04 30.88
CA ILE A 16 1.25 -16.05 30.62
C ILE A 16 1.99 -16.32 29.31
N PHE A 17 2.11 -17.58 28.89
CA PHE A 17 2.77 -17.96 27.63
C PHE A 17 1.84 -17.93 26.40
N LEU A 18 0.56 -17.55 26.57
CA LEU A 18 -0.45 -17.64 25.51
C LEU A 18 -0.48 -16.53 24.44
N PRO A 19 0.05 -15.31 24.59
CA PRO A 19 -0.07 -14.31 23.52
C PRO A 19 1.27 -14.09 22.79
N ALA A 20 1.54 -14.91 21.78
CA ALA A 20 2.61 -14.64 20.80
C ALA A 20 2.13 -14.79 19.35
N PHE A 21 0.82 -14.68 19.11
CA PHE A 21 0.32 -14.65 17.74
C PHE A 21 0.62 -13.27 17.12
N PRO A 22 1.35 -13.20 16.00
CA PRO A 22 1.50 -11.95 15.27
C PRO A 22 0.12 -11.51 14.80
N ALA A 23 -0.35 -10.37 15.32
CA ALA A 23 -1.55 -9.73 14.82
C ALA A 23 -1.22 -9.04 13.49
N PHE A 24 -1.84 -9.48 12.40
CA PHE A 24 -1.77 -8.78 11.13
C PHE A 24 -2.83 -7.69 11.09
N SER A 25 -2.46 -6.50 10.65
CA SER A 25 -3.43 -5.42 10.41
C SER A 25 -4.38 -5.84 9.29
N GLN A 26 -5.69 -5.68 9.52
CA GLN A 26 -6.68 -5.94 8.48
C GLN A 26 -6.53 -4.89 7.35
N GLU A 27 -6.56 -5.36 6.11
CA GLU A 27 -6.54 -4.48 4.94
C GLU A 27 -7.93 -3.86 4.71
N ILE A 28 -7.99 -2.54 4.69
CA ILE A 28 -9.24 -1.79 4.49
C ILE A 28 -9.40 -1.46 3.00
N PRO A 29 -10.52 -1.82 2.35
CA PRO A 29 -10.79 -1.44 0.97
C PRO A 29 -10.89 0.07 0.79
N HIS A 30 -10.40 0.61 -0.33
CA HIS A 30 -10.50 2.04 -0.59
C HIS A 30 -11.94 2.42 -0.98
N PRO A 31 -12.54 3.46 -0.39
CA PRO A 31 -13.91 3.85 -0.71
C PRO A 31 -14.05 4.16 -2.21
N VAL A 32 -15.09 3.60 -2.83
CA VAL A 32 -15.44 3.77 -4.25
C VAL A 32 -16.00 5.17 -4.57
N SER A 33 -16.20 6.01 -3.55
CA SER A 33 -16.63 7.40 -3.74
C SER A 33 -15.56 8.26 -4.42
N ASN A 34 -14.29 7.83 -4.38
CA ASN A 34 -13.18 8.52 -5.04
C ASN A 34 -12.88 7.80 -6.36
N THR A 35 -13.71 8.05 -7.39
CA THR A 35 -13.65 7.32 -8.67
C THR A 35 -12.39 7.61 -9.46
N GLY A 36 -11.76 8.78 -9.28
CA GLY A 36 -10.64 9.24 -10.10
C GLY A 36 -9.48 8.23 -10.19
N VAL A 37 -9.09 7.60 -9.09
CA VAL A 37 -8.01 6.59 -9.11
C VAL A 37 -8.43 5.31 -9.83
N TYR A 38 -9.71 4.93 -9.75
CA TYR A 38 -10.22 3.76 -10.45
C TYR A 38 -10.31 4.02 -11.96
N ASP A 39 -10.80 5.19 -12.35
CA ASP A 39 -10.90 5.62 -13.74
C ASP A 39 -9.50 5.71 -14.38
N PHE A 40 -8.52 6.26 -13.65
CA PHE A 40 -7.12 6.31 -14.08
C PHE A 40 -6.51 4.91 -14.26
N LEU A 41 -6.72 3.99 -13.31
CA LEU A 41 -6.21 2.63 -13.43
C LEU A 41 -6.88 1.86 -14.58
N ASP A 42 -8.17 2.07 -14.81
CA ASP A 42 -8.89 1.47 -15.93
C ASP A 42 -8.41 2.03 -17.28
N GLU A 43 -8.09 3.33 -17.37
CA GLU A 43 -7.46 3.94 -18.55
C GLU A 43 -6.08 3.31 -18.84
N LEU A 44 -5.21 3.22 -17.83
CA LEU A 44 -3.90 2.58 -17.99
C LEU A 44 -4.00 1.10 -18.37
N ALA A 45 -5.05 0.41 -17.93
CA ALA A 45 -5.31 -0.96 -18.31
C ALA A 45 -5.79 -1.08 -19.77
N ASN A 46 -6.64 -0.15 -20.20
CA ASN A 46 -7.10 -0.06 -21.58
C ASN A 46 -5.92 0.20 -22.54
N ASP A 47 -5.00 1.08 -22.13
CA ASP A 47 -3.77 1.40 -22.85
C ASP A 47 -2.70 0.29 -22.78
N GLN A 48 -3.00 -0.85 -22.14
CA GLN A 48 -2.10 -2.00 -21.95
C GLN A 48 -0.80 -1.67 -21.18
N VAL A 49 -0.76 -0.53 -20.48
CA VAL A 49 0.35 -0.17 -19.60
C VAL A 49 0.39 -1.11 -18.41
N ILE A 50 -0.78 -1.40 -17.81
CA ILE A 50 -0.90 -2.34 -16.70
C ILE A 50 -1.95 -3.42 -17.00
N SER A 51 -1.88 -4.54 -16.27
CA SER A 51 -2.89 -5.61 -16.34
C SER A 51 -3.57 -5.72 -14.98
N ILE A 52 -4.87 -5.45 -14.95
CA ILE A 52 -5.74 -5.54 -13.77
C ILE A 52 -7.08 -6.17 -14.17
N ASN A 53 -7.74 -6.82 -13.22
CA ASN A 53 -9.10 -7.32 -13.41
C ASN A 53 -10.11 -6.26 -12.97
N SER A 54 -10.61 -5.47 -13.91
CA SER A 54 -11.54 -4.34 -13.67
C SER A 54 -12.94 -4.74 -13.20
N VAL A 55 -13.29 -6.03 -13.24
CA VAL A 55 -14.61 -6.55 -12.84
C VAL A 55 -14.76 -6.62 -11.31
N ILE A 56 -13.65 -6.68 -10.56
CA ILE A 56 -13.65 -6.91 -9.11
C ILE A 56 -13.22 -5.64 -8.38
N LYS A 57 -14.18 -4.87 -7.88
CA LYS A 57 -13.99 -3.65 -7.06
C LYS A 57 -14.73 -3.81 -5.72
N PRO A 58 -14.35 -3.12 -4.62
CA PRO A 58 -13.25 -2.14 -4.48
C PRO A 58 -11.86 -2.78 -4.43
N TYR A 59 -10.86 -2.01 -4.87
CA TYR A 59 -9.46 -2.38 -4.68
C TYR A 59 -8.97 -1.97 -3.30
N SER A 60 -8.02 -2.73 -2.76
CA SER A 60 -7.31 -2.30 -1.56
C SER A 60 -6.30 -1.20 -1.87
N ARG A 61 -5.98 -0.36 -0.88
CA ARG A 61 -4.97 0.71 -1.07
C ARG A 61 -3.60 0.14 -1.43
N SER A 62 -3.21 -1.02 -0.90
CA SER A 62 -1.93 -1.65 -1.25
C SER A 62 -1.90 -2.15 -2.70
N PHE A 63 -3.04 -2.67 -3.19
CA PHE A 63 -3.17 -3.09 -4.57
C PHE A 63 -3.05 -1.90 -5.53
N ILE A 64 -3.73 -0.80 -5.22
CA ILE A 64 -3.63 0.46 -5.98
C ILE A 64 -2.18 0.95 -6.02
N ALA A 65 -1.52 1.04 -4.87
CA ALA A 65 -0.11 1.46 -4.79
C ALA A 65 0.81 0.57 -5.65
N LYS A 66 0.58 -0.75 -5.64
CA LYS A 66 1.34 -1.70 -6.47
C LYS A 66 1.09 -1.46 -7.97
N CYS A 67 -0.14 -1.17 -8.38
CA CYS A 67 -0.47 -0.87 -9.78
C CYS A 67 0.16 0.45 -10.23
N LEU A 68 0.10 1.49 -9.41
CA LEU A 68 0.77 2.77 -9.68
C LEU A 68 2.28 2.59 -9.81
N GLY A 69 2.90 1.79 -8.95
CA GLY A 69 4.33 1.46 -9.07
C GLY A 69 4.68 0.74 -10.38
N LYS A 70 3.83 -0.18 -10.85
CA LYS A 70 4.00 -0.83 -12.16
C LYS A 70 3.84 0.15 -13.33
N ALA A 71 2.94 1.13 -13.20
CA ALA A 71 2.78 2.17 -14.20
C ALA A 71 4.01 3.08 -14.25
N ASP A 72 4.60 3.39 -13.09
CA ASP A 72 5.83 4.17 -12.96
C ASP A 72 7.05 3.46 -13.59
N GLU A 73 7.15 2.13 -13.46
CA GLU A 73 8.16 1.35 -14.21
C GLU A 73 8.05 1.53 -15.74
N LYS A 74 6.86 1.87 -16.23
CA LYS A 74 6.56 2.08 -17.66
C LYS A 74 6.29 3.55 -17.99
N ARG A 75 6.76 4.49 -17.18
CA ARG A 75 6.47 5.94 -17.29
C ARG A 75 6.67 6.52 -18.70
N ALA A 76 7.63 6.00 -19.45
CA ALA A 76 7.90 6.39 -20.83
C ALA A 76 6.75 6.12 -21.82
N GLN A 77 5.83 5.20 -21.48
CA GLN A 77 4.65 4.85 -22.29
C GLN A 77 3.45 5.76 -21.99
N LEU A 78 3.52 6.55 -20.92
CA LEU A 78 2.43 7.41 -20.48
C LEU A 78 2.50 8.77 -21.18
N THR A 79 1.33 9.32 -21.50
CA THR A 79 1.22 10.71 -21.95
C THR A 79 1.62 11.68 -20.82
N ARG A 80 1.97 12.92 -21.18
CA ARG A 80 2.29 13.96 -20.18
C ARG A 80 1.19 14.13 -19.13
N ARG A 81 -0.08 14.13 -19.56
CA ARG A 81 -1.24 14.21 -18.66
C ARG A 81 -1.26 13.04 -17.67
N GLN A 82 -1.09 11.81 -18.17
CA GLN A 82 -1.08 10.60 -17.35
C GLN A 82 0.12 10.56 -16.39
N GLN A 83 1.28 11.11 -16.78
CA GLN A 83 2.44 11.23 -15.90
C GLN A 83 2.19 12.19 -14.74
N GLU A 84 1.59 13.35 -15.01
CA GLU A 84 1.21 14.32 -13.98
C GLU A 84 0.16 13.74 -13.01
N GLU A 85 -0.79 12.96 -13.53
CA GLU A 85 -1.81 12.28 -12.73
C GLU A 85 -1.23 11.10 -11.93
N LEU A 86 -0.29 10.35 -12.51
CA LEU A 86 0.47 9.31 -11.83
C LEU A 86 1.25 9.90 -10.65
N ASP A 87 1.92 11.03 -10.83
CA ASP A 87 2.66 11.71 -9.77
C ASP A 87 1.73 12.13 -8.63
N PHE A 88 0.56 12.67 -8.97
CA PHE A 88 -0.45 13.04 -7.99
C PHE A 88 -0.88 11.84 -7.13
N TYR A 89 -1.19 10.69 -7.74
CA TYR A 89 -1.59 9.50 -6.98
C TYR A 89 -0.41 8.87 -6.22
N LEU A 90 0.80 8.86 -6.77
CA LEU A 90 1.98 8.37 -6.06
C LEU A 90 2.25 9.17 -4.78
N LEU A 91 1.92 10.46 -4.74
CA LEU A 91 2.02 11.25 -3.51
C LEU A 91 1.06 10.76 -2.42
N ASP A 92 -0.17 10.37 -2.77
CA ASP A 92 -1.16 9.85 -1.81
C ASP A 92 -0.84 8.41 -1.37
N PHE A 93 -0.42 7.56 -2.31
CA PHE A 93 -0.21 6.12 -2.09
C PHE A 93 1.23 5.74 -1.68
N ARG A 94 2.07 6.72 -1.39
CA ARG A 94 3.50 6.52 -1.04
C ARG A 94 3.69 5.74 0.26
N LYS A 95 2.77 5.86 1.21
CA LYS A 95 2.88 5.24 2.54
C LYS A 95 2.67 3.73 2.48
N GLU A 96 1.86 3.28 1.53
CA GLU A 96 1.50 1.89 1.30
C GLU A 96 2.61 1.12 0.56
N GLY A 97 3.43 1.81 -0.23
CA GLY A 97 4.59 1.23 -0.92
C GLY A 97 5.79 0.95 0.00
N SER A 98 5.90 1.68 1.11
CA SER A 98 7.07 1.62 2.01
C SER A 98 7.08 0.45 3.00
N THR A 99 5.99 -0.33 3.12
CA THR A 99 5.91 -1.37 4.16
C THR A 99 6.59 -2.70 3.77
N VAL A 100 7.07 -2.88 2.53
CA VAL A 100 7.61 -4.20 2.09
C VAL A 100 9.04 -4.17 1.54
N ARG A 101 9.75 -3.04 1.48
CA ARG A 101 11.20 -3.08 1.17
C ARG A 101 11.96 -2.18 2.13
N GLY A 102 12.93 -2.80 2.80
CA GLY A 102 13.83 -2.17 3.73
C GLY A 102 14.25 -0.79 3.24
N PHE A 103 14.13 0.16 4.16
CA PHE A 103 14.59 1.52 4.04
C PHE A 103 15.98 1.55 3.40
N ASN A 104 16.06 1.93 2.13
CA ASN A 104 17.30 2.34 1.50
C ASN A 104 16.99 3.70 0.86
N GLY A 105 17.37 4.75 1.59
CA GLY A 105 17.04 6.12 1.26
C GLY A 105 17.75 6.59 -0.01
N SER A 106 16.95 7.09 -0.95
CA SER A 106 17.32 7.99 -2.05
C SER A 106 16.00 8.31 -2.78
N THR A 107 15.58 9.53 -3.09
CA THR A 107 16.14 10.89 -2.97
C THR A 107 14.91 11.78 -2.88
N VAL A 108 14.88 12.74 -1.94
CA VAL A 108 13.82 13.76 -1.90
C VAL A 108 14.08 14.74 -3.05
N TRP A 109 13.26 14.70 -4.10
CA TRP A 109 13.19 15.79 -5.07
C TRP A 109 12.39 16.94 -4.46
N GLY A 110 13.10 17.74 -3.67
CA GLY A 110 12.69 19.08 -3.30
C GLY A 110 12.88 20.00 -4.50
N VAL A 111 11.80 20.67 -4.87
CA VAL A 111 11.73 21.85 -5.73
C VAL A 111 12.93 22.78 -5.49
N GLU A 112 13.76 23.01 -6.50
CA GLU A 112 14.63 24.20 -6.55
C GLU A 112 14.37 24.93 -7.86
N GLY A 113 13.91 26.17 -7.71
CA GLY A 113 13.29 26.96 -8.75
C GLY A 113 14.25 27.44 -9.82
N SER A 114 13.63 27.72 -10.96
CA SER A 114 14.13 28.53 -12.05
C SER A 114 14.98 29.72 -11.58
N ARG A 115 16.23 29.77 -11.99
CA ARG A 115 16.91 31.04 -12.27
C ARG A 115 16.94 31.25 -13.77
N VAL A 116 16.10 32.17 -14.22
CA VAL A 116 16.31 32.93 -15.45
C VAL A 116 17.48 33.88 -15.22
N GLN A 117 18.48 33.78 -16.10
CA GLN A 117 19.64 34.66 -16.35
C GLN A 117 20.46 35.16 -15.15
#